data_AF-A0A8J7SN23-F1
#
_entry.id   AF-A0A8J7SN23-F1
#
_cell.length_a   1.000
_cell.length_b   1.000
_cell.length_c   1.000
_cell.angle_alpha   90.00
_cell.angle_beta   90.00
_cell.angle_gamma   90.00
#
_symmetry.space_group_name_H-M   'P 1'
#
loop_
_entity.id
_entity.type
_entity.pdbx_description
1 polymer ?
#
loop_
_entity_poly.entity_id
_entity_poly.type
_entity_poly.pdbx_seq_one_letter_code
_entity_poly.pdbx_strand_id
1 'polypeptide(L)'
;MKMQHIYCLWFGLLISSFATAQDCGKAWMHYERRVELSRKTAQDFGVQVPIEKIQIDFLGAPVGIPFNYSTKEYSPSVHHVVLTEEGDLFLHQEAYQTLKTMRTLAKKEGVALELNNTYRSYSYQKHLHDKLGEHQAEKPGYSEHHLFTAIDLEKVNNIKFLWLLQNAFNFGWVPSYYFREDTKIKKEPWHWRYVGKLAAAKFRCAWEQDIDRRIWKLK
;
A
#
# COMPACT_ATOMS: atom_id res chain seq x y z
N MET A 1 55.92 9.00 -32.05
CA MET A 1 54.69 8.58 -32.75
C MET A 1 53.71 8.04 -31.72
N LYS A 2 52.66 8.83 -31.37
CA LYS A 2 51.41 8.47 -30.64
C LYS A 2 51.55 7.84 -29.23
N MET A 3 50.71 8.03 -28.22
CA MET A 3 49.61 8.93 -27.83
C MET A 3 49.40 8.65 -26.32
N GLN A 4 48.91 9.64 -25.57
CA GLN A 4 48.49 9.53 -24.16
C GLN A 4 47.45 8.43 -23.94
N HIS A 5 47.39 7.84 -22.73
CA HIS A 5 46.12 7.59 -22.05
C HIS A 5 46.26 7.63 -20.52
N ILE A 6 45.56 8.60 -19.96
CA ILE A 6 45.19 8.77 -18.55
C ILE A 6 44.16 7.69 -18.20
N TYR A 7 44.32 7.01 -17.06
CA TYR A 7 43.20 6.35 -16.39
C TYR A 7 43.04 6.87 -14.97
N CYS A 8 41.94 7.62 -14.82
CA CYS A 8 41.27 8.04 -13.60
C CYS A 8 41.04 6.88 -12.63
N LEU A 9 41.59 6.98 -11.41
CA LEU A 9 41.08 6.29 -10.24
C LEU A 9 40.01 7.16 -9.58
N TRP A 10 38.74 6.93 -9.94
CA TRP A 10 37.61 7.47 -9.19
C TRP A 10 37.16 6.45 -8.15
N PHE A 11 37.36 6.82 -6.88
CA PHE A 11 36.73 6.21 -5.72
C PHE A 11 35.21 6.34 -5.84
N GLY A 12 34.53 5.22 -6.04
CA GLY A 12 33.07 5.12 -5.98
C GLY A 12 32.67 4.17 -4.86
N LEU A 13 32.38 4.72 -3.68
CA LEU A 13 31.63 4.02 -2.63
C LEU A 13 30.19 3.78 -3.14
N LEU A 14 29.94 2.58 -3.67
CA LEU A 14 28.59 2.07 -3.86
C LEU A 14 28.18 1.35 -2.58
N ILE A 15 27.44 2.05 -1.71
CA ILE A 15 26.65 1.38 -0.68
C ILE A 15 25.44 0.77 -1.39
N SER A 16 25.61 -0.43 -1.92
CA SER A 16 24.51 -1.27 -2.38
C SER A 16 23.96 -2.03 -1.18
N SER A 17 22.99 -1.43 -0.49
CA SER A 17 22.16 -2.13 0.48
C SER A 17 21.15 -3.04 -0.24
N PHE A 18 21.65 -4.12 -0.84
CA PHE A 18 20.81 -5.27 -1.15
C PHE A 18 20.48 -5.96 0.17
N ALA A 19 19.21 -5.89 0.58
CA ALA A 19 18.69 -6.80 1.58
C ALA A 19 18.91 -8.23 1.05
N THR A 20 19.82 -8.98 1.67
CA THR A 20 20.10 -10.36 1.27
C THR A 20 18.89 -11.23 1.59
N ALA A 21 18.56 -12.18 0.71
CA ALA A 21 17.43 -13.11 0.77
C ALA A 21 17.27 -13.88 2.11
N GLN A 22 18.29 -13.88 2.97
CA GLN A 22 18.29 -14.55 4.26
C GLN A 22 17.35 -13.92 5.31
N ASP A 23 16.95 -12.66 5.16
CA ASP A 23 16.01 -11.99 6.07
C ASP A 23 14.53 -12.26 5.77
N CYS A 24 14.21 -12.87 4.62
CA CYS A 24 12.81 -13.10 4.23
C CYS A 24 12.22 -14.42 4.75
N GLY A 25 13.07 -15.37 5.17
CA GLY A 25 12.67 -16.69 5.68
C GLY A 25 12.01 -16.71 7.07
N LYS A 26 11.82 -15.55 7.72
CA LYS A 26 11.21 -15.42 9.06
C LYS A 26 9.91 -14.61 9.05
N ALA A 27 9.19 -14.56 7.93
CA ALA A 27 7.98 -13.73 7.78
C ALA A 27 6.89 -13.95 8.86
N TRP A 28 6.86 -15.12 9.52
CA TRP A 28 5.97 -15.42 10.65
C TRP A 28 6.34 -14.68 11.95
N MET A 29 7.62 -14.31 12.14
CA MET A 29 8.20 -13.81 13.39
C MET A 29 7.98 -12.30 13.67
N HIS A 30 7.13 -11.63 12.88
CA HIS A 30 7.02 -10.16 12.90
C HIS A 30 5.65 -9.62 13.28
N TYR A 31 4.74 -10.44 13.84
CA TYR A 31 3.46 -9.95 14.36
C TYR A 31 3.65 -8.71 15.26
N GLU A 32 4.52 -8.81 16.27
CA GLU A 32 4.80 -7.71 17.20
C GLU A 32 5.51 -6.53 16.52
N ARG A 33 6.44 -6.80 15.60
CA ARG A 33 7.18 -5.75 14.87
C ARG A 33 6.29 -5.02 13.84
N ARG A 34 5.25 -5.66 13.33
CA ARG A 34 4.28 -5.08 12.39
C ARG A 34 3.20 -4.27 13.11
N VAL A 35 2.72 -4.76 14.25
CA VAL A 35 1.90 -3.99 15.20
C VAL A 35 2.67 -2.74 15.64
N GLU A 36 3.94 -2.88 16.01
CA GLU A 36 4.82 -1.75 16.37
C GLU A 36 5.03 -0.76 15.23
N LEU A 37 5.29 -1.25 14.01
CA LEU A 37 5.51 -0.39 12.85
C LEU A 37 4.28 0.47 12.56
N SER A 38 3.09 -0.13 12.60
CA SER A 38 1.88 0.61 12.25
C SER A 38 1.26 1.34 13.43
N ARG A 39 1.53 0.93 14.68
CA ARG A 39 1.38 1.79 15.86
C ARG A 39 2.23 3.04 15.70
N LYS A 40 3.50 2.89 15.28
CA LYS A 40 4.39 4.02 15.00
C LYS A 40 3.87 4.85 13.82
N THR A 41 3.47 4.23 12.71
CA THR A 41 2.88 4.94 11.57
C THR A 41 1.61 5.70 11.98
N ALA A 42 0.71 5.09 12.75
CA ALA A 42 -0.48 5.75 13.29
C ALA A 42 -0.10 6.91 14.22
N GLN A 43 0.87 6.72 15.12
CA GLN A 43 1.36 7.78 16.02
C GLN A 43 2.07 8.92 15.28
N ASP A 44 2.87 8.61 14.26
CA ASP A 44 3.49 9.58 13.35
C ASP A 44 2.42 10.38 12.59
N PHE A 45 1.22 9.79 12.39
CA PHE A 45 0.01 10.44 11.86
C PHE A 45 -0.92 11.00 12.95
N GLY A 46 -0.46 11.15 14.20
CA GLY A 46 -1.23 11.79 15.28
C GLY A 46 -2.38 10.97 15.84
N VAL A 47 -2.40 9.67 15.55
CA VAL A 47 -3.45 8.73 15.93
C VAL A 47 -3.01 7.89 17.14
N GLN A 48 -3.69 8.06 18.28
CA GLN A 48 -3.54 7.15 19.42
C GLN A 48 -4.52 5.98 19.28
N VAL A 49 -4.00 4.75 19.16
CA VAL A 49 -4.80 3.51 19.15
C VAL A 49 -4.39 2.63 20.33
N PRO A 50 -5.31 2.25 21.24
CA PRO A 50 -5.05 1.22 22.24
C PRO A 50 -4.69 -0.11 21.56
N ILE A 51 -3.66 -0.81 22.06
CA ILE A 51 -3.08 -1.99 21.42
C ILE A 51 -4.10 -3.11 21.26
N GLU A 52 -4.99 -3.27 22.24
CA GLU A 52 -6.06 -4.27 22.24
C GLU A 52 -7.18 -4.00 21.23
N LYS A 53 -7.19 -2.80 20.61
CA LYS A 53 -8.19 -2.36 19.63
C LYS A 53 -7.62 -2.12 18.25
N ILE A 54 -6.31 -2.26 18.11
CA ILE A 54 -5.62 -2.38 16.84
C ILE A 54 -6.09 -3.68 16.20
N GLN A 55 -7.05 -3.57 15.29
CA GLN A 55 -7.31 -4.65 14.36
C GLN A 55 -6.25 -4.65 13.28
N ILE A 56 -6.00 -5.82 12.75
CA ILE A 56 -4.85 -6.11 11.94
C ILE A 56 -5.41 -6.65 10.62
N ASP A 57 -5.03 -6.03 9.50
CA ASP A 57 -5.33 -6.57 8.18
C ASP A 57 -4.64 -7.91 7.98
N PHE A 58 -4.94 -8.49 6.83
CA PHE A 58 -4.37 -9.75 6.38
C PHE A 58 -2.82 -9.71 6.19
N LEU A 59 -2.14 -8.57 6.30
CA LEU A 59 -0.67 -8.46 6.31
C LEU A 59 -0.06 -8.51 7.70
N GLY A 60 -0.88 -8.61 8.73
CA GLY A 60 -0.38 -8.36 10.07
C GLY A 60 -0.15 -6.87 10.32
N ALA A 61 -0.64 -5.96 9.47
CA ALA A 61 -0.54 -4.51 9.65
C ALA A 61 -1.83 -3.96 10.28
N PRO A 62 -1.75 -3.11 11.30
CA PRO A 62 -2.91 -2.47 11.88
C PRO A 62 -3.80 -1.79 10.83
N VAL A 63 -5.00 -2.34 10.68
CA VAL A 63 -6.11 -1.74 9.97
C VAL A 63 -7.24 -1.59 10.96
N GLY A 64 -7.41 -0.35 11.37
CA GLY A 64 -8.34 0.05 12.40
C GLY A 64 -8.16 1.53 12.57
N ILE A 65 -9.25 2.24 12.44
CA ILE A 65 -9.27 3.70 12.54
C ILE A 65 -8.67 4.14 13.89
N PRO A 66 -8.03 5.32 13.99
CA PRO A 66 -7.94 6.08 15.23
C PRO A 66 -9.14 5.84 16.13
N PHE A 67 -8.87 5.40 17.35
CA PHE A 67 -9.83 4.90 18.32
C PHE A 67 -10.95 5.89 18.74
N ASN A 68 -11.04 7.09 18.12
CA ASN A 68 -12.10 8.08 18.37
C ASN A 68 -13.29 8.07 17.37
N TYR A 69 -13.26 7.27 16.31
CA TYR A 69 -14.29 7.33 15.26
C TYR A 69 -15.56 6.52 15.54
N SER A 70 -15.55 5.60 16.50
CA SER A 70 -16.72 4.76 16.75
C SER A 70 -17.93 5.54 17.27
N THR A 71 -17.78 6.83 17.58
CA THR A 71 -18.88 7.64 18.14
C THR A 71 -19.16 8.99 17.48
N LYS A 72 -18.30 9.56 16.62
CA LYS A 72 -18.59 10.87 15.98
C LYS A 72 -17.91 11.01 14.61
N GLU A 73 -18.58 11.75 13.72
CA GLU A 73 -18.06 12.21 12.43
C GLU A 73 -16.62 12.71 12.56
N TYR A 74 -15.70 12.08 11.85
CA TYR A 74 -14.34 12.58 11.78
C TYR A 74 -14.29 13.83 10.94
N SER A 75 -13.79 14.89 11.57
CA SER A 75 -13.29 16.06 10.90
C SER A 75 -11.78 15.89 10.71
N PRO A 76 -11.25 15.98 9.47
CA PRO A 76 -9.81 15.95 9.17
C PRO A 76 -8.95 17.03 9.86
N SER A 77 -9.57 17.90 10.66
CA SER A 77 -8.97 19.07 11.30
C SER A 77 -8.13 18.74 12.55
N VAL A 78 -8.14 17.51 13.05
CA VAL A 78 -7.45 17.13 14.29
C VAL A 78 -6.27 16.22 13.97
N HIS A 79 -5.09 16.85 13.90
CA HIS A 79 -3.72 16.31 13.80
C HIS A 79 -3.15 16.10 12.39
N HIS A 80 -2.27 17.02 11.96
CA HIS A 80 -1.12 16.89 11.03
C HIS A 80 -1.24 16.07 9.72
N VAL A 81 -2.42 15.59 9.34
CA VAL A 81 -2.64 14.87 8.09
C VAL A 81 -2.93 15.88 6.99
N VAL A 82 -1.93 16.12 6.15
CA VAL A 82 -2.14 16.90 4.93
C VAL A 82 -2.80 15.99 3.90
N LEU A 83 -4.01 16.37 3.47
CA LEU A 83 -4.75 15.68 2.43
C LEU A 83 -4.54 16.37 1.09
N THR A 84 -4.66 15.61 0.01
CA THR A 84 -4.74 16.13 -1.35
C THR A 84 -6.01 15.64 -2.01
N GLU A 85 -6.65 16.52 -2.77
CA GLU A 85 -7.86 16.23 -3.54
C GLU A 85 -7.55 16.12 -5.04
N GLU A 86 -8.18 15.16 -5.72
CA GLU A 86 -8.23 15.07 -7.18
C GLU A 86 -9.70 14.84 -7.58
N GLY A 87 -10.41 15.93 -7.85
CA GLY A 87 -11.88 15.89 -7.89
C GLY A 87 -12.43 15.60 -6.48
N ASP A 88 -13.35 14.65 -6.36
CA ASP A 88 -13.95 14.23 -5.08
C ASP A 88 -13.15 13.14 -4.34
N LEU A 89 -11.91 12.88 -4.78
CA LEU A 89 -11.05 11.84 -4.24
C LEU A 89 -10.01 12.42 -3.27
N PHE A 90 -9.93 11.86 -2.07
CA PHE A 90 -9.03 12.32 -1.01
C PHE A 90 -7.98 11.26 -0.67
N LEU A 91 -6.72 11.70 -0.63
CA LEU A 91 -5.58 10.86 -0.25
C LEU A 91 -4.64 11.62 0.71
N HIS A 92 -3.94 10.85 1.54
CA HIS A 92 -2.79 11.32 2.29
C HIS A 92 -1.75 11.91 1.33
N GLN A 93 -1.19 13.08 1.64
CA GLN A 93 -0.30 13.82 0.74
C GLN A 93 0.88 12.98 0.25
N GLU A 94 1.53 12.22 1.13
CA GLU A 94 2.66 11.35 0.75
C GLU A 94 2.22 10.23 -0.21
N ALA A 95 1.06 9.61 0.05
CA ALA A 95 0.49 8.61 -0.86
C ALA A 95 0.18 9.25 -2.21
N TYR A 96 -0.42 10.44 -2.22
CA TYR A 96 -0.71 11.17 -3.45
C TYR A 96 0.56 11.49 -4.26
N GLN A 97 1.64 11.96 -3.63
CA GLN A 97 2.90 12.28 -4.34
C GLN A 97 3.56 11.03 -4.95
N THR A 98 3.55 9.91 -4.22
CA THR A 98 4.09 8.65 -4.76
C THR A 98 3.21 8.10 -5.88
N LEU A 99 1.88 8.19 -5.74
CA LEU A 99 0.93 7.84 -6.80
C LEU A 99 1.18 8.68 -8.06
N LYS A 100 1.36 10.00 -7.95
CA LYS A 100 1.64 10.89 -9.09
C LYS A 100 2.90 10.46 -9.84
N THR A 101 3.95 10.08 -9.12
CA THR A 101 5.20 9.58 -9.72
C THR A 101 4.99 8.21 -10.38
N MET A 102 4.27 7.30 -9.72
CA MET A 102 3.90 6.00 -10.27
C MET A 102 3.07 6.12 -11.56
N ARG A 103 2.03 6.98 -11.56
CA ARG A 103 1.18 7.27 -12.74
C ARG A 103 2.00 7.83 -13.90
N THR A 104 2.99 8.67 -13.60
CA THR A 104 3.87 9.24 -14.63
C THR A 104 4.71 8.17 -15.31
N LEU A 105 5.29 7.24 -14.55
CA LEU A 105 6.02 6.11 -15.12
C LEU A 105 5.10 5.18 -15.89
N ALA A 106 3.97 4.78 -15.30
CA ALA A 106 2.98 3.92 -15.93
C ALA A 106 2.53 4.47 -17.28
N LYS A 107 2.20 5.76 -17.35
CA LYS A 107 1.77 6.43 -18.58
C LYS A 107 2.85 6.40 -19.67
N LYS A 108 4.13 6.60 -19.31
CA LYS A 108 5.25 6.49 -20.26
C LYS A 108 5.37 5.08 -20.84
N GLU A 109 4.97 4.07 -20.09
CA GLU A 109 4.97 2.66 -20.47
C GLU A 109 3.62 2.20 -21.05
N GLY A 110 2.72 3.13 -21.39
CA GLY A 110 1.43 2.83 -22.02
C GLY A 110 0.35 2.29 -21.06
N VAL A 111 0.57 2.37 -19.74
CA VAL A 111 -0.37 1.90 -18.71
C VAL A 111 -1.05 3.08 -18.02
N ALA A 112 -2.38 3.19 -18.18
CA ALA A 112 -3.19 4.19 -17.49
C ALA A 112 -3.67 3.70 -16.13
N LEU A 113 -3.31 4.44 -15.07
CA LEU A 113 -3.76 4.19 -13.70
C LEU A 113 -4.80 5.25 -13.32
N GLU A 114 -6.05 5.00 -13.68
CA GLU A 114 -7.20 5.87 -13.37
C GLU A 114 -7.80 5.45 -12.02
N LEU A 115 -8.11 6.44 -11.18
CA LEU A 115 -8.69 6.21 -9.86
C LEU A 115 -10.21 6.03 -9.98
N ASN A 116 -10.73 4.99 -9.34
CA ASN A 116 -12.16 4.76 -9.12
C ASN A 116 -12.58 5.23 -7.73
N ASN A 117 -11.79 4.90 -6.70
CA ASN A 117 -12.13 5.23 -5.32
C ASN A 117 -10.86 5.46 -4.48
N THR A 118 -10.96 6.28 -3.44
CA THR A 118 -9.87 6.62 -2.51
C THR A 118 -10.41 6.65 -1.08
N TYR A 119 -10.50 7.77 -0.39
CA TYR A 119 -11.17 7.81 0.90
C TYR A 119 -12.64 7.35 0.80
N ARG A 120 -13.05 6.49 1.75
CA ARG A 120 -14.46 6.15 1.99
C ARG A 120 -14.83 6.52 3.41
N SER A 121 -15.92 7.25 3.58
CA SER A 121 -16.48 7.53 4.91
C SER A 121 -17.05 6.25 5.54
N TYR A 122 -17.22 6.27 6.87
CA TYR A 122 -17.88 5.17 7.59
C TYR A 122 -19.30 4.90 7.05
N SER A 123 -20.10 5.96 6.83
CA SER A 123 -21.46 5.83 6.33
C SER A 123 -21.51 5.24 4.93
N TYR A 124 -20.59 5.66 4.05
CA TYR A 124 -20.44 5.06 2.72
C TYR A 124 -20.07 3.58 2.81
N GLN A 125 -19.08 3.23 3.65
CA GLN A 125 -18.66 1.85 3.82
C GLN A 125 -19.79 0.98 4.40
N LYS A 126 -20.60 1.52 5.32
CA LYS A 126 -21.78 0.84 5.85
C LYS A 126 -22.78 0.52 4.73
N HIS A 127 -23.15 1.52 3.94
CA HIS A 127 -24.06 1.32 2.82
C HIS A 127 -23.53 0.27 1.83
N LEU A 128 -22.23 0.34 1.51
CA LEU A 128 -21.57 -0.61 0.62
C LEU A 128 -21.58 -2.03 1.19
N HIS A 129 -21.25 -2.19 2.48
CA HIS A 129 -21.27 -3.48 3.17
C HIS A 129 -22.68 -4.08 3.22
N ASP A 130 -23.68 -3.29 3.59
CA ASP A 130 -25.08 -3.73 3.64
C ASP A 130 -25.57 -4.17 2.25
N LYS A 131 -25.09 -3.54 1.18
CA LYS A 131 -25.45 -3.84 -0.21
C LYS A 131 -24.73 -5.05 -0.79
N LEU A 132 -23.42 -5.18 -0.56
CA LEU A 132 -22.57 -6.19 -1.22
C LEU A 132 -22.30 -7.43 -0.37
N GLY A 133 -22.49 -7.32 0.95
CA GLY A 133 -22.20 -8.37 1.92
C GLY A 133 -20.73 -8.52 2.27
N GLU A 134 -20.46 -9.34 3.28
CA GLU A 134 -19.13 -9.51 3.88
C GLU A 134 -18.07 -10.14 2.96
N HIS A 135 -18.49 -10.76 1.85
CA HIS A 135 -17.57 -11.37 0.88
C HIS A 135 -17.01 -10.39 -0.16
N GLN A 136 -17.52 -9.16 -0.18
CA GLN A 136 -17.16 -8.15 -1.17
C GLN A 136 -16.86 -6.78 -0.56
N ALA A 137 -17.26 -6.54 0.68
CA ALA A 137 -16.99 -5.29 1.35
C ALA A 137 -16.72 -5.55 2.84
N GLU A 138 -15.63 -4.96 3.34
CA GLU A 138 -15.34 -4.97 4.77
C GLU A 138 -16.46 -4.31 5.57
N LYS A 139 -16.60 -4.74 6.83
CA LYS A 139 -17.47 -4.06 7.80
C LYS A 139 -17.02 -2.59 7.92
N PRO A 140 -17.95 -1.65 8.14
CA PRO A 140 -17.60 -0.25 8.34
C PRO A 140 -16.67 -0.10 9.56
N GLY A 141 -15.61 0.69 9.42
CA GLY A 141 -14.53 0.77 10.41
C GLY A 141 -13.31 -0.12 10.11
N TYR A 142 -13.44 -1.07 9.18
CA TYR A 142 -12.39 -2.05 8.85
C TYR A 142 -11.85 -1.92 7.41
N SER A 143 -12.40 -1.01 6.62
CA SER A 143 -11.90 -0.73 5.28
C SER A 143 -10.60 0.07 5.30
N GLU A 144 -9.59 -0.36 4.53
CA GLU A 144 -8.34 0.41 4.34
C GLU A 144 -8.60 1.80 3.75
N HIS A 145 -9.71 2.00 3.04
CA HIS A 145 -10.11 3.30 2.49
C HIS A 145 -10.42 4.35 3.56
N HIS A 146 -10.66 3.95 4.81
CA HIS A 146 -10.80 4.91 5.92
C HIS A 146 -9.47 5.61 6.26
N LEU A 147 -8.34 5.08 5.81
CA LEU A 147 -7.01 5.52 6.21
C LEU A 147 -6.38 6.50 5.21
N PHE A 148 -7.15 7.00 4.22
CA PHE A 148 -6.69 7.92 3.17
C PHE A 148 -5.45 7.42 2.38
N THR A 149 -5.16 6.12 2.44
CA THR A 149 -3.93 5.52 1.91
C THR A 149 -4.22 4.36 0.96
N ALA A 150 -5.49 4.02 0.74
CA ALA A 150 -5.91 3.03 -0.23
C ALA A 150 -6.49 3.68 -1.49
N ILE A 151 -6.31 3.02 -2.63
CA ILE A 151 -6.89 3.38 -3.92
C ILE A 151 -7.52 2.15 -4.55
N ASP A 152 -8.66 2.37 -5.22
CA ASP A 152 -9.21 1.44 -6.19
C ASP A 152 -8.95 1.99 -7.58
N LEU A 153 -8.41 1.16 -8.47
CA LEU A 153 -8.13 1.52 -9.86
C LEU A 153 -9.23 1.06 -10.81
N GLU A 154 -9.54 1.88 -11.81
CA GLU A 154 -10.48 1.49 -12.86
C GLU A 154 -9.92 0.40 -13.79
N LYS A 155 -10.80 -0.51 -14.23
CA LYS A 155 -10.58 -1.44 -15.36
C LYS A 155 -9.22 -2.15 -15.31
N VAL A 156 -8.88 -2.74 -14.16
CA VAL A 156 -7.61 -3.47 -14.00
C VAL A 156 -7.65 -4.79 -14.79
N ASN A 157 -7.11 -4.76 -16.00
CA ASN A 157 -6.89 -5.93 -16.85
C ASN A 157 -5.53 -6.60 -16.56
N ASN A 158 -5.24 -7.71 -17.23
CA ASN A 158 -4.00 -8.47 -17.00
C ASN A 158 -2.73 -7.64 -17.24
N ILE A 159 -2.72 -6.78 -18.28
CA ILE A 159 -1.57 -5.93 -18.61
C ILE A 159 -1.32 -4.91 -17.50
N LYS A 160 -2.37 -4.20 -17.07
CA LYS A 160 -2.29 -3.22 -15.98
C LYS A 160 -1.87 -3.87 -14.67
N PHE A 161 -2.45 -5.04 -14.35
CA PHE A 161 -2.13 -5.75 -13.12
C PHE A 161 -0.68 -6.27 -13.12
N LEU A 162 -0.21 -6.82 -14.24
CA LEU A 162 1.19 -7.23 -14.41
C LEU A 162 2.14 -6.06 -14.17
N TRP A 163 1.86 -4.90 -14.78
CA TRP A 163 2.66 -3.70 -14.59
C TRP A 163 2.73 -3.28 -13.12
N LEU A 164 1.59 -3.28 -12.43
CA LEU A 164 1.53 -2.92 -11.02
C LEU A 164 2.32 -3.90 -10.15
N LEU A 165 2.21 -5.21 -10.37
CA LEU A 165 2.98 -6.23 -9.63
C LEU A 165 4.50 -6.09 -9.83
N GLN A 166 4.93 -5.54 -10.97
CA GLN A 166 6.34 -5.31 -11.25
C GLN A 166 6.88 -3.99 -10.70
N ASN A 167 6.03 -2.96 -10.57
CA ASN A 167 6.49 -1.59 -10.35
C ASN A 167 5.97 -0.93 -9.07
N ALA A 168 4.73 -1.22 -8.64
CA ALA A 168 4.04 -0.46 -7.61
C ALA A 168 4.77 -0.51 -6.24
N PHE A 169 5.43 -1.64 -5.94
CA PHE A 169 6.24 -1.80 -4.73
C PHE A 169 7.36 -0.75 -4.61
N ASN A 170 7.97 -0.33 -5.73
CA ASN A 170 9.03 0.70 -5.75
C ASN A 170 8.53 2.09 -5.33
N PHE A 171 7.21 2.28 -5.38
CA PHE A 171 6.52 3.51 -4.98
C PHE A 171 5.86 3.37 -3.61
N GLY A 172 5.99 2.23 -2.92
CA GLY A 172 5.39 2.02 -1.59
C GLY A 172 3.96 1.49 -1.62
N TRP A 173 3.50 0.95 -2.75
CA TRP A 173 2.14 0.44 -2.92
C TRP A 173 2.12 -1.09 -2.94
N VAL A 174 1.15 -1.69 -2.23
CA VAL A 174 0.97 -3.15 -2.16
C VAL A 174 -0.44 -3.57 -2.56
N PRO A 175 -0.62 -4.72 -3.23
CA PRO A 175 -1.93 -5.25 -3.61
C PRO A 175 -2.52 -6.04 -2.45
N SER A 176 -2.94 -5.31 -1.42
CA SER A 176 -3.37 -5.83 -0.13
C SER A 176 -4.43 -6.94 -0.29
N TYR A 177 -5.60 -6.60 -0.83
CA TYR A 177 -6.71 -7.55 -0.95
C TYR A 177 -6.52 -8.65 -2.01
N TYR A 178 -5.42 -8.64 -2.77
CA TYR A 178 -5.12 -9.70 -3.74
C TYR A 178 -4.36 -10.89 -3.12
N PHE A 179 -3.41 -10.61 -2.22
CA PHE A 179 -2.57 -11.63 -1.58
C PHE A 179 -2.97 -11.89 -0.12
N ARG A 180 -4.14 -11.42 0.29
CA ARG A 180 -4.69 -11.76 1.60
C ARG A 180 -4.84 -13.26 1.79
N GLU A 181 -4.43 -13.74 2.96
CA GLU A 181 -4.60 -15.13 3.38
C GLU A 181 -6.07 -15.43 3.69
N ASP A 182 -6.79 -14.46 4.27
CA ASP A 182 -8.22 -14.59 4.54
C ASP A 182 -9.00 -14.56 3.22
N THR A 183 -9.57 -15.71 2.87
CA THR A 183 -10.32 -15.91 1.62
C THR A 183 -11.77 -15.43 1.70
N LYS A 184 -12.22 -14.84 2.82
CA LYS A 184 -13.60 -14.35 2.95
C LYS A 184 -13.94 -13.30 1.91
N ILE A 185 -13.02 -12.40 1.60
CA ILE A 185 -13.17 -11.38 0.56
C ILE A 185 -12.47 -11.86 -0.71
N LYS A 186 -13.16 -11.71 -1.84
CA LYS A 186 -12.61 -12.04 -3.16
C LYS A 186 -11.31 -11.27 -3.42
N LYS A 187 -10.42 -11.84 -4.24
CA LYS A 187 -9.18 -11.16 -4.65
C LYS A 187 -9.50 -9.90 -5.44
N GLU A 188 -8.91 -8.77 -5.04
CA GLU A 188 -9.18 -7.47 -5.63
C GLU A 188 -7.91 -6.92 -6.33
N PRO A 189 -7.70 -7.20 -7.63
CA PRO A 189 -6.53 -6.69 -8.35
C PRO A 189 -6.53 -5.16 -8.51
N TRP A 190 -7.68 -4.53 -8.30
CA TRP A 190 -7.86 -3.07 -8.37
C TRP A 190 -7.47 -2.34 -7.08
N HIS A 191 -7.45 -3.03 -5.93
CA HIS A 191 -7.24 -2.41 -4.63
C HIS A 191 -5.74 -2.37 -4.29
N TRP A 192 -5.22 -1.18 -4.03
CA TRP A 192 -3.81 -0.96 -3.68
C TRP A 192 -3.67 -0.05 -2.46
N ARG A 193 -2.77 -0.42 -1.56
CA ARG A 193 -2.52 0.29 -0.31
C ARG A 193 -1.13 0.90 -0.27
N TYR A 194 -1.04 2.19 0.02
CA TYR A 194 0.21 2.85 0.35
C TYR A 194 0.66 2.49 1.76
N VAL A 195 1.86 1.94 1.88
CA VAL A 195 2.52 1.56 3.14
C VAL A 195 3.94 2.13 3.27
N GLY A 196 4.39 2.91 2.27
CA GLY A 196 5.77 3.38 2.16
C GLY A 196 6.72 2.33 1.57
N LYS A 197 7.83 2.80 0.96
CA LYS A 197 8.75 1.95 0.17
C LYS A 197 9.34 0.79 0.96
N LEU A 198 9.75 1.02 2.21
CA LEU A 198 10.37 -0.02 3.03
C LEU A 198 9.38 -1.15 3.37
N ALA A 199 8.14 -0.80 3.73
CA ALA A 199 7.12 -1.80 4.03
C ALA A 199 6.68 -2.55 2.77
N ALA A 200 6.56 -1.85 1.63
CA ALA A 200 6.25 -2.49 0.36
C ALA A 200 7.34 -3.47 -0.10
N ALA A 201 8.62 -3.14 0.09
CA ALA A 201 9.72 -4.06 -0.18
C ALA A 201 9.66 -5.32 0.70
N LYS A 202 9.33 -5.16 1.98
CA LYS A 202 9.14 -6.30 2.90
C LYS A 202 7.95 -7.17 2.50
N PHE A 203 6.83 -6.56 2.09
CA PHE A 203 5.69 -7.29 1.51
C PHE A 203 6.15 -8.09 0.30
N ARG A 204 6.81 -7.43 -0.67
CA ARG A 204 7.25 -8.09 -1.90
C ARG A 204 8.12 -9.32 -1.62
N CYS A 205 9.00 -9.24 -0.61
CA CYS A 205 9.83 -10.37 -0.23
C CYS A 205 9.02 -11.49 0.46
N ALA A 206 8.11 -11.14 1.37
CA ALA A 206 7.30 -12.13 2.09
C ALA A 206 6.34 -12.92 1.17
N TRP A 207 5.82 -12.28 0.11
CA TRP A 207 4.95 -12.91 -0.89
C TRP A 207 5.67 -13.19 -2.22
N GLU A 208 7.00 -13.29 -2.23
CA GLU A 208 7.81 -13.38 -3.44
C GLU A 208 7.31 -14.50 -4.37
N GLN A 209 7.14 -15.72 -3.83
CA GLN A 209 6.71 -16.88 -4.60
C GLN A 209 5.31 -16.71 -5.22
N ASP A 210 4.36 -16.15 -4.48
CA ASP A 210 2.99 -15.97 -4.95
C ASP A 210 2.89 -14.86 -5.99
N ILE A 211 3.60 -13.74 -5.75
CA ILE A 211 3.66 -12.63 -6.69
C ILE A 211 4.37 -13.07 -7.97
N ASP A 212 5.49 -13.78 -7.88
CA ASP A 212 6.25 -14.26 -9.05
C ASP A 212 5.44 -15.26 -9.86
N ARG A 213 4.77 -16.20 -9.18
CA ARG A 213 3.84 -17.12 -9.82
C ARG A 213 2.71 -16.37 -10.52
N ARG A 214 2.20 -15.30 -9.92
CA ARG A 214 1.14 -14.49 -10.54
C ARG A 214 1.66 -13.71 -11.75
N ILE A 215 2.83 -13.10 -11.66
CA ILE A 215 3.52 -12.43 -12.77
C ILE A 215 3.72 -13.41 -13.92
N TRP A 216 4.21 -14.61 -13.64
CA TRP A 216 4.41 -15.65 -14.67
C TRP A 216 3.11 -16.02 -15.39
N LYS A 217 1.99 -16.13 -14.67
CA LYS A 217 0.67 -16.42 -15.26
C LYS A 217 0.06 -15.26 -16.08
N LEU A 218 0.58 -14.04 -15.92
CA LEU A 218 0.05 -12.84 -16.59
C LEU A 218 0.83 -12.47 -17.86
N LYS A 219 2.03 -13.01 -18.02
CA LYS A 219 2.83 -12.93 -19.24
C LYS A 219 2.32 -13.90 -20.28
#